data_AF-A0A842T3D7-F1
#
_entry.id   AF-A0A842T3D7-F1
#
_cell.length_a   1.000
_cell.length_b   1.000
_cell.length_c   1.000
_cell.angle_alpha   90.00
_cell.angle_beta   90.00
_cell.angle_gamma   90.00
#
_symmetry.space_group_name_H-M   'P 1'
#
loop_
_entity.id
_entity.type
_entity.pdbx_description
1 polymer ?
#
loop_
_entity_poly.entity_id
_entity_poly.type
_entity_poly.pdbx_seq_one_letter_code
_entity_poly.pdbx_strand_id
1 'polypeptide(L)'
;MEKNIDFFYNEEFWFISAFINSNKCDRDEIAKRIEKIVKERVSKISEKDAYLTQLAKNLVDMAQNISIVCNWVDYISIFPYYKENTDKFYDVLGYFEFQIEYYKNNPEKKKTIKPLLIQQIPHIILRELKDKAQFMTEEVLIDLESPIYIFATSDKTDPPNIKWDEEAIETYKKDLSYWTVLYSGQWEDYSPSLYENRIQNNLSNRLSELHFINRNNGFVYMAEDNYKNFFEPYMKPYVVTPAAQIRTIIFCLREINGSLDILFLNTYSEGRIDTEKLEEKINNLRFLRGILQNALSIIYNELDYNRRQHYTSVLTHLIDKFELDNIKGRMNQKFDLLYNTMNEIHQKRVQEDQEETEKALNILNFLLGAGILADLVELAMIALSLNAEDFQAILLNSVVAIIISSILIMAVIYYMFVKFKVKRGAIKNTVDAVILNEEGDKIVLVKRRFPPFQNHYALPGGYIQKKESLEHAVKREVKEETNLDVSIIKKIGYYDDPNRDPRGKVHSTAYLCKIKDGDYQLKGKTDALSAEFIPTEELEKIPLAFDHREILKDADLIEKDSIFDIF
;
A
#
# COMPACT_ATOMS: atom_id res chain seq x y z
N MET A 1 -19.54 -47.33 -23.83
CA MET A 1 -20.16 -45.99 -23.77
C MET A 1 -19.26 -45.14 -22.89
N GLU A 2 -18.71 -44.05 -23.42
CA GLU A 2 -18.07 -43.04 -22.56
C GLU A 2 -19.12 -42.58 -21.53
N LYS A 3 -18.80 -42.64 -20.24
CA LYS A 3 -19.67 -42.11 -19.19
C LYS A 3 -19.46 -40.60 -19.15
N ASN A 4 -20.51 -39.83 -19.38
CA ASN A 4 -20.47 -38.38 -19.25
C ASN A 4 -21.04 -37.97 -17.88
N ILE A 5 -20.64 -36.79 -17.40
CA ILE A 5 -21.30 -36.14 -16.27
C ILE A 5 -21.86 -34.76 -16.65
N ASP A 6 -23.10 -34.49 -16.26
CA ASP A 6 -23.71 -33.17 -16.31
C ASP A 6 -23.97 -32.62 -14.90
N PHE A 7 -23.67 -31.34 -14.69
CA PHE A 7 -23.96 -30.59 -13.46
C PHE A 7 -25.21 -29.72 -13.63
N PHE A 8 -25.98 -29.58 -12.56
CA PHE A 8 -27.18 -28.75 -12.54
C PHE A 8 -26.89 -27.49 -11.73
N TYR A 9 -26.54 -26.43 -12.44
CA TYR A 9 -26.12 -25.16 -11.82
C TYR A 9 -27.27 -24.49 -11.07
N ASN A 10 -27.04 -24.19 -9.79
CA ASN A 10 -28.03 -23.54 -8.93
C ASN A 10 -27.92 -22.03 -9.01
N GLU A 11 -26.81 -21.51 -8.51
CA GLU A 11 -26.54 -20.08 -8.39
C GLU A 11 -25.16 -19.77 -8.97
N GLU A 12 -25.01 -18.56 -9.49
CA GLU A 12 -23.70 -17.97 -9.73
C GLU A 12 -23.56 -16.67 -8.96
N PHE A 13 -22.35 -16.43 -8.46
CA PHE A 13 -21.97 -15.20 -7.82
C PHE A 13 -20.92 -14.52 -8.69
N TRP A 14 -21.21 -13.30 -9.14
CA TRP A 14 -20.24 -12.49 -9.86
C TRP A 14 -19.75 -11.34 -8.99
N PHE A 15 -18.46 -11.02 -9.10
CA PHE A 15 -17.85 -9.99 -8.27
C PHE A 15 -17.08 -8.99 -9.12
N ILE A 16 -17.33 -7.71 -8.83
CA ILE A 16 -16.60 -6.59 -9.44
C ILE A 16 -16.16 -5.65 -8.34
N SER A 17 -14.85 -5.60 -8.09
CA SER A 17 -14.26 -4.69 -7.11
C SER A 17 -14.43 -3.23 -7.52
N ALA A 18 -14.59 -2.33 -6.56
CA ALA A 18 -14.68 -0.91 -6.83
C ALA A 18 -14.29 -0.06 -5.62
N PHE A 19 -14.03 1.22 -5.89
CA PHE A 19 -14.07 2.27 -4.88
C PHE A 19 -15.34 3.09 -5.00
N ILE A 20 -15.87 3.59 -3.88
CA ILE A 20 -17.00 4.50 -3.83
C ILE A 20 -16.58 5.80 -3.15
N ASN A 21 -17.11 6.93 -3.65
CA ASN A 21 -17.12 8.21 -2.97
C ASN A 21 -18.48 8.39 -2.26
N SER A 22 -18.51 8.07 -0.97
CA SER A 22 -19.73 8.07 -0.16
C SER A 22 -20.33 9.46 0.06
N ASN A 23 -19.56 10.53 -0.21
CA ASN A 23 -20.07 11.90 -0.17
C ASN A 23 -20.86 12.28 -1.43
N LYS A 24 -20.73 11.52 -2.52
CA LYS A 24 -21.36 11.84 -3.82
C LYS A 24 -22.52 10.92 -4.17
N CYS A 25 -22.57 9.71 -3.62
CA CYS A 25 -23.61 8.76 -3.95
C CYS A 25 -23.99 7.85 -2.78
N ASP A 26 -25.24 7.39 -2.81
CA ASP A 26 -25.70 6.28 -2.00
C ASP A 26 -25.28 4.94 -2.63
N ARG A 27 -24.78 4.03 -1.81
CA ARG A 27 -24.17 2.77 -2.27
C ARG A 27 -25.21 1.82 -2.87
N ASP A 28 -26.40 1.77 -2.28
CA ASP A 28 -27.50 0.93 -2.75
C ASP A 28 -28.10 1.49 -4.04
N GLU A 29 -28.15 2.82 -4.17
CA GLU A 29 -28.56 3.48 -5.42
C GLU A 29 -27.61 3.15 -6.57
N ILE A 30 -26.29 3.20 -6.33
CA ILE A 30 -25.29 2.82 -7.34
C ILE A 30 -25.42 1.34 -7.71
N ALA A 31 -25.58 0.45 -6.74
CA ALA A 31 -25.79 -0.99 -7.00
C ALA A 31 -27.03 -1.22 -7.87
N LYS A 32 -28.16 -0.56 -7.57
CA LYS A 32 -29.38 -0.60 -8.40
C LYS A 32 -29.18 -0.05 -9.80
N ARG A 33 -28.41 1.04 -9.95
CA ARG A 33 -28.07 1.62 -11.25
C ARG A 33 -27.25 0.65 -12.10
N ILE A 34 -26.25 0.01 -11.51
CA ILE A 34 -25.44 -1.01 -12.17
C ILE A 34 -26.30 -2.23 -12.52
N GLU A 35 -27.14 -2.70 -11.60
CA GLU A 35 -28.08 -3.80 -11.85
C GLU A 35 -28.94 -3.53 -13.09
N LYS A 36 -29.49 -2.30 -13.19
CA LYS A 36 -30.30 -1.87 -14.31
C LYS A 36 -29.51 -1.89 -15.62
N ILE A 37 -28.28 -1.35 -15.65
CA ILE A 37 -27.40 -1.40 -16.84
C ILE A 37 -27.15 -2.84 -17.27
N VAL A 38 -26.84 -3.73 -16.32
CA VAL A 38 -26.59 -5.14 -16.58
C VAL A 38 -27.84 -5.82 -17.15
N LYS A 39 -29.01 -5.65 -16.52
CA LYS A 39 -30.29 -6.22 -16.99
C LYS A 39 -30.67 -5.72 -18.38
N GLU A 40 -30.52 -4.43 -18.63
CA GLU A 40 -30.76 -3.84 -19.96
C GLU A 40 -29.84 -4.45 -21.02
N ARG A 41 -28.56 -4.68 -20.70
CA ARG A 41 -27.63 -5.30 -21.65
C ARG A 41 -27.94 -6.77 -21.90
N VAL A 42 -28.24 -7.52 -20.85
CA VAL A 42 -28.62 -8.93 -20.93
C VAL A 42 -29.84 -9.12 -21.83
N SER A 43 -30.87 -8.28 -21.68
CA SER A 43 -32.09 -8.36 -22.52
C SER A 43 -31.83 -8.14 -24.01
N LYS A 44 -30.69 -7.55 -24.37
CA LYS A 44 -30.26 -7.28 -25.75
C LYS A 44 -29.25 -8.30 -26.28
N ILE A 45 -28.90 -9.33 -25.51
CA ILE A 45 -27.99 -10.39 -25.97
C ILE A 45 -28.62 -11.10 -27.16
N SER A 46 -27.82 -11.26 -28.21
CA SER A 46 -28.19 -11.87 -29.48
C SER A 46 -27.18 -12.92 -29.90
N GLU A 47 -27.48 -13.70 -30.94
CA GLU A 47 -26.55 -14.71 -31.46
C GLU A 47 -25.20 -14.11 -31.92
N LYS A 48 -25.16 -12.82 -32.28
CA LYS A 48 -23.92 -12.11 -32.66
C LYS A 48 -22.96 -11.88 -31.50
N ASP A 49 -23.47 -11.93 -30.27
CA ASP A 49 -22.66 -11.76 -29.06
C ASP A 49 -21.95 -13.06 -28.65
N ALA A 50 -22.33 -14.20 -29.24
CA ALA A 50 -21.78 -15.50 -28.90
C ALA A 50 -20.35 -15.68 -29.39
N TYR A 51 -19.46 -16.13 -28.51
CA TYR A 51 -18.08 -16.46 -28.88
C TYR A 51 -17.98 -17.68 -29.78
N LEU A 52 -18.91 -18.63 -29.59
CA LEU A 52 -18.99 -19.87 -30.36
C LEU A 52 -20.37 -19.96 -31.01
N THR A 53 -20.40 -19.95 -32.34
CA THR A 53 -21.63 -19.98 -33.13
C THR A 53 -22.52 -21.17 -32.80
N GLN A 54 -21.93 -22.33 -32.49
CA GLN A 54 -22.65 -23.54 -32.08
C GLN A 54 -23.42 -23.39 -30.75
N LEU A 55 -23.02 -22.44 -29.89
CA LEU A 55 -23.66 -22.17 -28.59
C LEU A 55 -24.56 -20.92 -28.62
N ALA A 56 -24.67 -20.24 -29.76
CA ALA A 56 -25.33 -18.93 -29.84
C ALA A 56 -26.81 -18.97 -29.43
N LYS A 57 -27.55 -20.00 -29.86
CA LYS A 57 -28.95 -20.19 -29.47
C LYS A 57 -29.12 -20.43 -27.98
N ASN A 58 -28.25 -21.26 -27.40
CA ASN A 58 -28.25 -21.55 -25.97
C ASN A 58 -27.91 -20.29 -25.14
N LEU A 59 -26.96 -19.48 -25.61
CA LEU A 59 -26.62 -18.21 -24.97
C LEU A 59 -27.83 -17.26 -24.91
N VAL A 60 -28.56 -17.11 -26.02
CA VAL A 60 -29.75 -16.26 -26.09
C VAL A 60 -30.86 -16.80 -25.18
N ASP A 61 -31.16 -18.10 -25.21
CA ASP A 61 -32.16 -18.72 -24.33
C ASP A 61 -31.78 -18.56 -22.84
N MET A 62 -30.51 -18.73 -22.51
CA MET A 62 -29.98 -18.55 -21.15
C MET A 62 -30.11 -17.08 -20.69
N ALA A 63 -29.76 -16.12 -21.55
CA ALA A 63 -29.89 -14.69 -21.25
C ALA A 63 -31.35 -14.23 -21.09
N GLN A 64 -32.30 -14.86 -21.78
CA GLN A 64 -33.74 -14.57 -21.61
C GLN A 64 -34.32 -15.13 -20.31
N ASN A 65 -33.65 -16.11 -19.69
CA ASN A 65 -34.11 -16.82 -18.50
C ASN A 65 -33.20 -16.61 -17.29
N ILE A 66 -32.48 -15.49 -17.24
CA ILE A 66 -31.57 -15.15 -16.14
C ILE A 66 -32.24 -14.20 -15.14
N SER A 67 -32.09 -14.50 -13.86
CA SER A 67 -32.38 -13.58 -12.75
C SER A 67 -31.07 -12.98 -12.26
N ILE A 68 -31.05 -11.67 -12.00
CA ILE A 68 -29.87 -10.93 -11.54
C ILE A 68 -30.28 -10.03 -10.38
N VAL A 69 -29.56 -10.10 -9.29
CA VAL A 69 -29.64 -9.16 -8.16
C VAL A 69 -28.24 -8.64 -7.89
N CYS A 70 -28.07 -7.33 -7.79
CA CYS A 70 -26.78 -6.70 -7.48
C CYS A 70 -26.83 -5.99 -6.13
N ASN A 71 -25.88 -6.32 -5.26
CA ASN A 71 -25.72 -5.66 -3.96
C ASN A 71 -24.30 -5.09 -3.85
N TRP A 72 -24.16 -3.99 -3.11
CA TRP A 72 -22.86 -3.49 -2.69
C TRP A 72 -22.41 -4.17 -1.40
N VAL A 73 -21.15 -4.56 -1.33
CA VAL A 73 -20.53 -5.12 -0.12
C VAL A 73 -19.31 -4.28 0.25
N ASP A 74 -19.39 -3.59 1.40
CA ASP A 74 -18.26 -2.91 2.02
C ASP A 74 -17.17 -3.92 2.39
N TYR A 75 -15.92 -3.59 2.07
CA TYR A 75 -14.78 -4.32 2.60
C TYR A 75 -13.94 -3.47 3.55
N ILE A 76 -13.60 -2.25 3.15
CA ILE A 76 -12.92 -1.26 3.99
C ILE A 76 -13.68 0.07 3.90
N SER A 77 -14.42 0.39 4.96
CA SER A 77 -15.30 1.56 5.00
C SER A 77 -14.59 2.90 5.21
N ILE A 78 -13.28 2.89 5.51
CA ILE A 78 -12.45 4.10 5.62
C ILE A 78 -11.17 3.86 4.79
N PHE A 79 -11.20 4.32 3.54
CA PHE A 79 -10.13 4.12 2.57
C PHE A 79 -9.93 5.38 1.71
N PRO A 80 -9.17 6.39 2.19
CA PRO A 80 -9.08 7.71 1.56
C PRO A 80 -8.15 7.72 0.33
N TYR A 81 -8.61 7.14 -0.77
CA TYR A 81 -7.85 7.02 -2.01
C TYR A 81 -8.05 8.22 -2.94
N TYR A 82 -6.93 8.78 -3.39
CA TYR A 82 -6.90 9.79 -4.44
C TYR A 82 -6.27 9.23 -5.70
N LYS A 83 -6.97 9.36 -6.83
CA LYS A 83 -6.46 8.91 -8.14
C LYS A 83 -5.55 9.97 -8.77
N GLU A 84 -4.26 9.64 -8.91
CA GLU A 84 -3.18 10.59 -9.28
C GLU A 84 -3.41 11.39 -10.57
N ASN A 85 -4.06 10.81 -11.59
CA ASN A 85 -4.29 11.50 -12.88
C ASN A 85 -5.51 12.42 -12.89
N THR A 86 -6.44 12.23 -11.96
CA THR A 86 -7.75 12.88 -12.02
C THR A 86 -8.12 13.62 -10.73
N ASP A 87 -7.29 13.53 -9.69
CA ASP A 87 -7.53 14.03 -8.31
C ASP A 87 -8.90 13.59 -7.75
N LYS A 88 -9.40 12.45 -8.22
CA LYS A 88 -10.69 11.90 -7.80
C LYS A 88 -10.52 11.19 -6.49
N PHE A 89 -11.40 11.52 -5.55
CA PHE A 89 -11.40 10.97 -4.21
C PHE A 89 -12.43 9.86 -4.05
N TYR A 90 -12.04 8.82 -3.34
CA TYR A 90 -12.90 7.73 -2.88
C TYR A 90 -12.53 7.41 -1.43
N ASP A 91 -13.51 7.03 -0.63
CA ASP A 91 -13.37 6.80 0.81
C ASP A 91 -13.80 5.40 1.24
N VAL A 92 -14.34 4.59 0.33
CA VAL A 92 -14.77 3.22 0.60
C VAL A 92 -14.19 2.29 -0.46
N LEU A 93 -13.64 1.16 -0.02
CA LEU A 93 -13.23 0.04 -0.86
C LEU A 93 -14.20 -1.14 -0.64
N GLY A 94 -14.67 -1.74 -1.72
CA GLY A 94 -15.60 -2.87 -1.66
C GLY A 94 -15.79 -3.51 -3.02
N TYR A 95 -16.92 -4.19 -3.19
CA TYR A 95 -17.26 -4.84 -4.44
C TYR A 95 -18.78 -4.92 -4.65
N PHE A 96 -19.18 -4.95 -5.92
CA PHE A 96 -20.53 -5.34 -6.33
C PHE A 96 -20.60 -6.87 -6.39
N GLU A 97 -21.50 -7.45 -5.62
CA GLU A 97 -21.86 -8.87 -5.68
C GLU A 97 -23.14 -9.01 -6.51
N PHE A 98 -23.07 -9.79 -7.58
CA PHE A 98 -24.23 -10.17 -8.36
C PHE A 98 -24.60 -11.61 -8.03
N GLN A 99 -25.84 -11.83 -7.61
CA GLN A 99 -26.42 -13.16 -7.44
C GLN A 99 -27.27 -13.48 -8.66
N ILE A 100 -26.97 -14.62 -9.27
CA ILE A 100 -27.48 -15.02 -10.57
C ILE A 100 -28.16 -16.37 -10.45
N GLU A 101 -29.34 -16.48 -11.04
CA GLU A 101 -30.05 -17.76 -11.15
C GLU A 101 -30.61 -17.91 -12.56
N TYR A 102 -30.19 -18.96 -13.27
CA TYR A 102 -30.70 -19.29 -14.59
C TYR A 102 -31.89 -20.22 -14.49
N TYR A 103 -32.86 -20.03 -15.38
CA TYR A 103 -34.06 -20.86 -15.48
C TYR A 103 -34.76 -21.03 -14.13
N LYS A 104 -34.79 -19.98 -13.30
CA LYS A 104 -35.50 -19.95 -12.01
C LYS A 104 -36.95 -20.45 -12.13
N ASN A 105 -37.62 -20.08 -13.22
CA ASN A 105 -39.00 -20.47 -13.52
C ASN A 105 -39.12 -21.78 -14.32
N ASN A 106 -38.01 -22.42 -14.72
CA ASN A 106 -37.99 -23.67 -15.47
C ASN A 106 -36.77 -24.56 -15.12
N PRO A 107 -36.72 -25.14 -13.91
CA PRO A 107 -35.55 -25.85 -13.40
C PRO A 107 -35.07 -27.02 -14.28
N GLU A 108 -35.96 -27.67 -15.02
CA GLU A 108 -35.62 -28.76 -15.95
C GLU A 108 -34.64 -28.34 -17.05
N LYS A 109 -34.62 -27.05 -17.41
CA LYS A 109 -33.67 -26.51 -18.38
C LYS A 109 -32.27 -26.28 -17.79
N LYS A 110 -32.08 -26.32 -16.46
CA LYS A 110 -30.75 -26.14 -15.83
C LYS A 110 -29.72 -27.17 -16.35
N LYS A 111 -30.15 -28.38 -16.72
CA LYS A 111 -29.29 -29.42 -17.35
C LYS A 111 -28.74 -29.06 -18.73
N THR A 112 -29.32 -28.06 -19.38
CA THR A 112 -28.88 -27.60 -20.71
C THR A 112 -27.76 -26.58 -20.62
N ILE A 113 -27.48 -26.06 -19.43
CA ILE A 113 -26.37 -25.14 -19.18
C ILE A 113 -25.08 -25.92 -19.30
N LYS A 114 -24.22 -25.49 -20.23
CA LYS A 114 -22.87 -26.03 -20.38
C LYS A 114 -21.86 -25.10 -19.70
N PRO A 115 -20.77 -25.63 -19.12
CA PRO A 115 -19.73 -24.82 -18.47
C PRO A 115 -19.24 -23.64 -19.31
N LEU A 116 -19.17 -23.82 -20.63
CA LEU A 116 -18.70 -22.82 -21.58
C LEU A 116 -19.67 -21.65 -21.80
N LEU A 117 -20.93 -21.75 -21.38
CA LEU A 117 -21.92 -20.66 -21.46
C LEU A 117 -21.83 -19.72 -20.26
N ILE A 118 -21.52 -20.26 -19.08
CA ILE A 118 -21.49 -19.56 -17.79
C ILE A 118 -20.58 -18.32 -17.83
N GLN A 119 -19.44 -18.42 -18.50
CA GLN A 119 -18.48 -17.31 -18.57
C GLN A 119 -18.79 -16.26 -19.66
N GLN A 120 -19.66 -16.57 -20.63
CA GLN A 120 -19.89 -15.69 -21.77
C GLN A 120 -20.68 -14.44 -21.38
N ILE A 121 -21.75 -14.60 -20.59
CA ILE A 121 -22.59 -13.48 -20.18
C ILE A 121 -21.78 -12.45 -19.35
N PRO A 122 -21.04 -12.84 -18.29
CA PRO A 122 -20.15 -11.92 -17.57
C PRO A 122 -19.18 -11.17 -18.48
N HIS A 123 -18.57 -11.85 -19.44
CA HIS A 123 -17.63 -11.19 -20.35
C HIS A 123 -18.32 -10.15 -21.24
N ILE A 124 -19.52 -10.46 -21.76
CA ILE A 124 -20.33 -9.51 -22.53
C ILE A 124 -20.70 -8.30 -21.65
N ILE A 125 -21.08 -8.54 -20.39
CA ILE A 125 -21.42 -7.50 -19.43
C ILE A 125 -20.23 -6.62 -19.09
N LEU A 126 -19.05 -7.18 -18.87
CA LEU A 126 -17.84 -6.40 -18.59
C LEU A 126 -17.55 -5.39 -19.72
N ARG A 127 -17.77 -5.78 -20.97
CA ARG A 127 -17.60 -4.89 -22.12
C ARG A 127 -18.60 -3.73 -22.10
N GLU A 128 -19.86 -4.00 -21.78
CA GLU A 128 -20.86 -2.93 -21.65
C GLU A 128 -20.53 -1.99 -20.48
N LEU A 129 -20.12 -2.55 -19.34
CA LEU A 129 -19.72 -1.76 -18.18
C LEU A 129 -18.53 -0.87 -18.51
N LYS A 130 -17.56 -1.33 -19.32
CA LYS A 130 -16.46 -0.47 -19.81
C LYS A 130 -16.95 0.76 -20.56
N ASP A 131 -17.93 0.58 -21.44
CA ASP A 131 -18.48 1.68 -22.25
C ASP A 131 -19.32 2.66 -21.41
N LYS A 132 -20.03 2.15 -20.40
CA LYS A 132 -20.96 2.95 -19.57
C LYS A 132 -20.34 3.52 -18.30
N ALA A 133 -19.27 2.94 -17.77
CA ALA A 133 -18.66 3.35 -16.51
C ALA A 133 -17.98 4.73 -16.58
N GLN A 134 -17.65 5.22 -17.77
CA GLN A 134 -17.04 6.54 -17.96
C GLN A 134 -17.84 7.66 -17.28
N PHE A 135 -19.17 7.57 -17.30
CA PHE A 135 -20.08 8.57 -16.73
C PHE A 135 -20.17 8.51 -15.19
N MET A 136 -19.76 7.40 -14.58
CA MET A 136 -19.89 7.18 -13.14
C MET A 136 -18.59 7.47 -12.38
N THR A 137 -17.52 7.83 -13.11
CA THR A 137 -16.16 7.93 -12.56
C THR A 137 -16.00 8.95 -11.44
N GLU A 138 -16.93 9.89 -11.24
CA GLU A 138 -16.90 10.81 -10.08
C GLU A 138 -17.39 10.17 -8.77
N GLU A 139 -18.26 9.17 -8.88
CA GLU A 139 -18.96 8.51 -7.77
C GLU A 139 -18.34 7.15 -7.44
N VAL A 140 -17.93 6.41 -8.46
CA VAL A 140 -17.45 5.03 -8.35
C VAL A 140 -16.31 4.77 -9.34
N LEU A 141 -15.26 4.11 -8.86
CA LEU A 141 -14.18 3.59 -9.68
C LEU A 141 -14.24 2.07 -9.69
N ILE A 142 -14.72 1.51 -10.80
CA ILE A 142 -14.96 0.07 -10.97
C ILE A 142 -13.70 -0.61 -11.53
N ASP A 143 -13.37 -1.82 -11.06
CA ASP A 143 -12.35 -2.68 -11.66
C ASP A 143 -12.85 -3.21 -13.00
N LEU A 144 -12.45 -2.51 -14.06
CA LEU A 144 -12.76 -2.89 -15.44
C LEU A 144 -11.59 -3.63 -16.10
N GLU A 145 -10.41 -3.60 -15.50
CA GLU A 145 -9.21 -4.21 -16.06
C GLU A 145 -9.11 -5.70 -15.73
N SER A 146 -9.71 -6.11 -14.61
CA SER A 146 -9.85 -7.52 -14.25
C SER A 146 -11.04 -8.19 -14.95
N PRO A 147 -10.93 -9.49 -15.28
CA PRO A 147 -12.11 -10.31 -15.55
C PRO A 147 -13.05 -10.32 -14.34
N ILE A 148 -14.36 -10.36 -14.60
CA ILE A 148 -15.37 -10.60 -13.56
C ILE A 148 -15.08 -11.97 -12.94
N TYR A 149 -14.96 -12.03 -11.61
CA TYR A 149 -14.81 -13.30 -10.91
C TYR A 149 -16.16 -13.99 -10.85
N ILE A 150 -16.22 -15.25 -11.29
CA ILE A 150 -17.47 -16.01 -11.39
C ILE A 150 -17.37 -17.23 -10.48
N PHE A 151 -18.27 -17.36 -9.53
CA PHE A 151 -18.37 -18.54 -8.67
C PHE A 151 -19.69 -19.26 -8.92
N ALA A 152 -19.63 -20.45 -9.50
CA ALA A 152 -20.82 -21.25 -9.81
C ALA A 152 -21.03 -22.36 -8.77
N THR A 153 -22.28 -22.71 -8.50
CA THR A 153 -22.61 -23.80 -7.59
C THR A 153 -23.51 -24.83 -8.25
N SER A 154 -23.42 -26.08 -7.79
CA SER A 154 -24.26 -27.18 -8.22
C SER A 154 -24.54 -28.09 -7.04
N ASP A 155 -25.75 -28.65 -6.96
CA ASP A 155 -26.09 -29.63 -5.92
C ASP A 155 -26.51 -31.00 -6.45
N LYS A 156 -26.64 -31.11 -7.78
CA LYS A 156 -27.04 -32.31 -8.50
C LYS A 156 -26.09 -32.61 -9.66
N THR A 157 -25.99 -33.89 -9.96
CA THR A 157 -25.27 -34.43 -11.12
C THR A 157 -26.13 -35.47 -11.82
N ASP A 158 -25.85 -35.69 -13.10
CA ASP A 158 -26.29 -36.86 -13.85
C ASP A 158 -25.05 -37.60 -14.37
N PRO A 159 -24.75 -38.83 -13.90
CA PRO A 159 -25.55 -39.64 -12.97
C PRO A 159 -25.60 -39.06 -11.54
N PRO A 160 -26.67 -39.33 -10.76
CA PRO A 160 -26.81 -38.81 -9.41
C PRO A 160 -25.96 -39.57 -8.39
N ASN A 161 -25.76 -38.96 -7.21
CA ASN A 161 -25.09 -39.57 -6.04
C ASN A 161 -23.67 -40.06 -6.30
N ILE A 162 -22.91 -39.32 -7.11
CA ILE A 162 -21.50 -39.63 -7.35
C ILE A 162 -20.72 -39.44 -6.07
N LYS A 163 -19.97 -40.49 -5.71
CA LYS A 163 -18.93 -40.43 -4.70
C LYS A 163 -17.67 -39.88 -5.38
N TRP A 164 -17.19 -38.73 -4.93
CA TRP A 164 -16.06 -38.04 -5.52
C TRP A 164 -14.73 -38.57 -4.96
N ASP A 165 -14.43 -39.81 -5.30
CA ASP A 165 -13.12 -40.43 -5.11
C ASP A 165 -12.26 -40.34 -6.38
N GLU A 166 -11.03 -40.87 -6.29
CA GLU A 166 -10.07 -40.83 -7.40
C GLU A 166 -10.60 -41.52 -8.67
N GLU A 167 -11.28 -42.66 -8.53
CA GLU A 167 -11.84 -43.40 -9.65
C GLU A 167 -12.90 -42.56 -10.38
N ALA A 168 -13.79 -41.89 -9.63
CA ALA A 168 -14.78 -40.98 -10.22
C ALA A 168 -14.13 -39.78 -10.92
N ILE A 169 -13.11 -39.16 -10.31
CA ILE A 169 -12.39 -38.03 -10.91
C ILE A 169 -11.72 -38.44 -12.22
N GLU A 170 -11.02 -39.58 -12.27
CA GLU A 170 -10.40 -40.07 -13.50
C GLU A 170 -11.44 -40.51 -14.54
N THR A 171 -12.54 -41.12 -14.11
CA THR A 171 -13.65 -41.50 -15.01
C THR A 171 -14.26 -40.30 -15.71
N TYR A 172 -14.51 -39.20 -14.99
CA TYR A 172 -15.20 -38.01 -15.49
C TYR A 172 -14.25 -36.86 -15.88
N LYS A 173 -12.94 -37.11 -15.89
CA LYS A 173 -11.89 -36.11 -16.10
C LYS A 173 -12.09 -35.24 -17.33
N LYS A 174 -12.54 -35.85 -18.44
CA LYS A 174 -12.79 -35.17 -19.72
C LYS A 174 -13.87 -34.09 -19.59
N ASP A 175 -14.93 -34.35 -18.84
CA ASP A 175 -16.02 -33.40 -18.63
C ASP A 175 -15.69 -32.38 -17.54
N LEU A 176 -14.93 -32.79 -16.52
CA LEU A 176 -14.42 -31.91 -15.48
C LEU A 176 -13.35 -30.93 -16.01
N SER A 177 -12.69 -31.25 -17.14
CA SER A 177 -11.58 -30.48 -17.75
C SER A 177 -11.81 -28.96 -17.85
N TYR A 178 -13.04 -28.53 -18.10
CA TYR A 178 -13.42 -27.11 -18.18
C TYR A 178 -13.31 -26.38 -16.85
N TRP A 179 -13.55 -27.08 -15.74
CA TRP A 179 -13.43 -26.54 -14.39
C TRP A 179 -12.08 -26.86 -13.77
N THR A 180 -11.44 -27.94 -14.20
CA THR A 180 -10.24 -28.45 -13.53
C THR A 180 -8.95 -27.76 -13.91
N VAL A 181 -8.90 -26.92 -14.98
CA VAL A 181 -7.65 -26.33 -15.55
C VAL A 181 -6.44 -27.12 -15.05
N LEU A 182 -6.33 -28.35 -15.53
CA LEU A 182 -5.50 -29.40 -14.95
C LEU A 182 -4.08 -28.88 -14.67
N TYR A 183 -3.78 -28.56 -13.41
CA TYR A 183 -2.43 -28.66 -12.89
C TYR A 183 -2.24 -30.10 -12.45
N SER A 184 -1.99 -30.96 -13.44
CA SER A 184 -1.25 -32.16 -13.15
C SER A 184 0.18 -31.74 -12.82
N GLY A 185 0.61 -31.96 -11.59
CA GLY A 185 1.88 -32.68 -11.43
C GLY A 185 1.68 -34.02 -12.15
N GLN A 186 2.09 -34.03 -13.42
CA GLN A 186 1.82 -35.05 -14.41
C GLN A 186 2.84 -36.21 -14.21
N TRP A 187 2.33 -37.45 -14.04
CA TRP A 187 2.94 -38.74 -14.43
C TRP A 187 3.76 -39.65 -13.47
N GLU A 188 3.70 -40.94 -13.86
CA GLU A 188 4.44 -42.21 -13.62
C GLU A 188 4.80 -42.76 -12.22
N ASP A 189 4.80 -42.00 -11.13
CA ASP A 189 5.31 -42.48 -9.82
C ASP A 189 4.26 -42.72 -8.71
N TYR A 190 3.03 -43.10 -9.09
CA TYR A 190 1.90 -43.21 -8.16
C TYR A 190 2.09 -44.25 -7.03
N SER A 191 1.89 -43.85 -5.76
CA SER A 191 1.81 -44.76 -4.60
C SER A 191 0.72 -44.35 -3.58
N PRO A 192 0.14 -45.30 -2.82
CA PRO A 192 -0.91 -45.02 -1.84
C PRO A 192 -0.50 -44.08 -0.69
N SER A 193 0.76 -44.12 -0.24
CA SER A 193 1.27 -43.19 0.78
C SER A 193 1.45 -41.77 0.24
N LEU A 194 1.75 -41.65 -1.05
CA LEU A 194 1.82 -40.37 -1.74
C LEU A 194 0.42 -39.78 -1.96
N TYR A 195 -0.57 -40.62 -2.25
CA TYR A 195 -1.99 -40.24 -2.27
C TYR A 195 -2.46 -39.73 -0.91
N GLU A 196 -2.16 -40.43 0.20
CA GLU A 196 -2.51 -39.98 1.56
C GLU A 196 -1.85 -38.65 1.94
N ASN A 197 -0.59 -38.43 1.55
CA ASN A 197 0.06 -37.12 1.70
C ASN A 197 -0.53 -36.03 0.77
N ARG A 198 -1.06 -36.39 -0.40
CA ARG A 198 -1.63 -35.46 -1.39
C ARG A 198 -3.07 -35.04 -1.06
N ILE A 199 -3.84 -35.91 -0.43
CA ILE A 199 -5.16 -35.54 0.13
C ILE A 199 -5.06 -34.81 1.48
N GLN A 200 -3.85 -34.74 2.07
CA GLN A 200 -3.61 -34.07 3.35
C GLN A 200 -3.89 -32.54 3.30
N ASN A 201 -3.89 -31.95 2.10
CA ASN A 201 -4.25 -30.55 1.82
C ASN A 201 -5.43 -30.43 0.83
N ASN A 202 -6.32 -31.44 0.79
CA ASN A 202 -7.39 -31.47 -0.21
C ASN A 202 -8.48 -30.42 0.06
N LEU A 203 -8.91 -29.74 -1.02
CA LEU A 203 -10.04 -28.83 -1.07
C LEU A 203 -11.39 -29.55 -0.93
N SER A 204 -11.45 -30.84 -0.61
CA SER A 204 -12.68 -31.56 -0.29
C SER A 204 -12.40 -32.61 0.78
N ASN A 205 -12.95 -32.42 1.98
CA ASN A 205 -12.87 -33.37 3.09
C ASN A 205 -14.05 -34.37 3.09
N ARG A 206 -14.91 -34.33 2.06
CA ARG A 206 -16.15 -35.08 1.99
C ARG A 206 -16.28 -35.75 0.63
N LEU A 207 -16.55 -37.05 0.67
CA LEU A 207 -16.75 -37.90 -0.50
C LEU A 207 -17.94 -37.50 -1.39
N SER A 208 -18.68 -36.45 -1.03
CA SER A 208 -19.87 -35.94 -1.71
C SER A 208 -19.71 -34.50 -2.21
N GLU A 209 -18.48 -33.97 -2.25
CA GLU A 209 -18.21 -32.56 -2.58
C GLU A 209 -17.02 -32.44 -3.55
N LEU A 210 -17.08 -31.49 -4.49
CA LEU A 210 -15.98 -31.12 -5.40
C LEU A 210 -15.81 -29.61 -5.44
N HIS A 211 -14.58 -29.13 -5.24
CA HIS A 211 -14.25 -27.71 -5.34
C HIS A 211 -13.21 -27.48 -6.43
N PHE A 212 -13.49 -26.57 -7.36
CA PHE A 212 -12.51 -26.04 -8.31
C PHE A 212 -12.40 -24.55 -8.10
N ILE A 213 -11.20 -24.07 -7.77
CA ILE A 213 -10.99 -22.65 -7.46
C ILE A 213 -9.77 -22.18 -8.24
N ASN A 214 -9.95 -21.11 -8.99
CA ASN A 214 -8.92 -20.51 -9.81
C ASN A 214 -8.97 -18.98 -9.66
N ARG A 215 -8.04 -18.29 -10.32
CA ARG A 215 -7.88 -16.84 -10.21
C ARG A 215 -9.14 -16.07 -10.61
N ASN A 216 -9.84 -16.50 -11.66
CA ASN A 216 -10.99 -15.77 -12.23
C ASN A 216 -12.32 -16.54 -12.12
N ASN A 217 -12.30 -17.76 -11.59
CA ASN A 217 -13.52 -18.54 -11.42
C ASN A 217 -13.44 -19.48 -10.23
N GLY A 218 -14.60 -19.91 -9.77
CA GLY A 218 -14.78 -20.96 -8.80
C GLY A 218 -15.98 -21.81 -9.16
N PHE A 219 -15.93 -23.08 -8.76
CA PHE A 219 -17.04 -24.00 -8.82
C PHE A 219 -17.07 -24.85 -7.58
N VAL A 220 -18.26 -24.98 -7.00
CA VAL A 220 -18.50 -25.88 -5.89
C VAL A 220 -19.68 -26.78 -6.22
N TYR A 221 -19.43 -28.08 -6.20
CA TYR A 221 -20.47 -29.09 -6.10
C TYR A 221 -20.56 -29.61 -4.67
N MET A 222 -21.77 -29.71 -4.14
CA MET A 222 -22.06 -30.41 -2.89
C MET A 222 -23.35 -31.20 -3.07
N ALA A 223 -23.40 -32.47 -2.67
CA ALA A 223 -24.66 -33.22 -2.69
C ALA A 223 -25.79 -32.42 -2.01
N GLU A 224 -27.02 -32.55 -2.51
CA GLU A 224 -28.19 -31.72 -2.14
C GLU A 224 -28.34 -31.44 -0.63
N ASP A 225 -28.24 -32.47 0.22
CA ASP A 225 -28.33 -32.29 1.67
C ASP A 225 -27.15 -31.50 2.26
N ASN A 226 -25.95 -31.70 1.73
CA ASN A 226 -24.78 -30.93 2.15
C ASN A 226 -24.87 -29.47 1.68
N TYR A 227 -25.34 -29.24 0.45
CA TYR A 227 -25.53 -27.88 -0.06
C TYR A 227 -26.47 -27.08 0.85
N LYS A 228 -27.65 -27.64 1.16
CA LYS A 228 -28.65 -27.00 2.03
C LYS A 228 -28.11 -26.69 3.43
N ASN A 229 -27.33 -27.60 4.01
CA ASN A 229 -26.87 -27.47 5.39
C ASN A 229 -25.57 -26.67 5.55
N PHE A 230 -24.72 -26.59 4.51
CA PHE A 230 -23.35 -26.08 4.65
C PHE A 230 -22.97 -25.02 3.61
N PHE A 231 -23.73 -24.80 2.54
CA PHE A 231 -23.32 -23.78 1.56
C PHE A 231 -23.34 -22.36 2.17
N GLU A 232 -24.51 -21.89 2.59
CA GLU A 232 -24.68 -20.55 3.20
C GLU A 232 -23.91 -20.37 4.52
N PRO A 233 -24.02 -21.26 5.53
CA PRO A 233 -23.35 -21.04 6.81
C PRO A 233 -21.85 -21.37 6.82
N TYR A 234 -21.34 -22.01 5.77
CA TYR A 234 -19.93 -22.43 5.72
C TYR A 234 -19.25 -22.06 4.39
N MET A 235 -19.62 -22.63 3.25
CA MET A 235 -18.89 -22.40 2.00
C MET A 235 -18.87 -20.93 1.56
N LYS A 236 -19.99 -20.23 1.66
CA LYS A 236 -20.09 -18.83 1.25
C LYS A 236 -19.18 -17.90 2.06
N PRO A 237 -19.28 -17.82 3.40
CA PRO A 237 -18.46 -16.91 4.21
C PRO A 237 -16.97 -17.28 4.21
N TYR A 238 -16.63 -18.55 3.97
CA TYR A 238 -15.26 -19.04 4.11
C TYR A 238 -14.57 -19.35 2.76
N VAL A 239 -15.28 -19.36 1.64
CA VAL A 239 -14.66 -19.62 0.32
C VAL A 239 -15.03 -18.53 -0.67
N VAL A 240 -16.33 -18.26 -0.82
CA VAL A 240 -16.82 -17.31 -1.82
C VAL A 240 -16.46 -15.87 -1.42
N THR A 241 -16.80 -15.47 -0.20
CA THR A 241 -16.54 -14.11 0.31
C THR A 241 -15.05 -13.79 0.39
N PRO A 242 -14.16 -14.66 0.93
CA PRO A 242 -12.73 -14.36 0.96
C PRO A 242 -12.11 -14.25 -0.44
N ALA A 243 -12.58 -15.02 -1.42
CA ALA A 243 -12.12 -14.87 -2.80
C ALA A 243 -12.43 -13.46 -3.36
N ALA A 244 -13.64 -12.94 -3.12
CA ALA A 244 -14.01 -11.57 -3.50
C ALA A 244 -13.19 -10.51 -2.76
N GLN A 245 -12.90 -10.71 -1.48
CA GLN A 245 -12.06 -9.82 -0.67
C GLN A 245 -10.61 -9.78 -1.19
N ILE A 246 -9.99 -10.93 -1.45
CA ILE A 246 -8.62 -11.01 -1.98
C ILE A 246 -8.55 -10.30 -3.34
N ARG A 247 -9.55 -10.50 -4.22
CA ARG A 247 -9.62 -9.76 -5.49
C ARG A 247 -9.71 -8.25 -5.31
N THR A 248 -10.48 -7.80 -4.34
CA THR A 248 -10.65 -6.39 -4.01
C THR A 248 -9.35 -5.76 -3.52
N ILE A 249 -8.54 -6.52 -2.77
CA ILE A 249 -7.20 -6.11 -2.38
C ILE A 249 -6.29 -6.01 -3.60
N ILE A 250 -6.32 -6.98 -4.51
CA ILE A 250 -5.49 -6.97 -5.73
C ILE A 250 -5.83 -5.77 -6.61
N PHE A 251 -7.12 -5.50 -6.82
CA PHE A 251 -7.58 -4.31 -7.52
C PHE A 251 -6.97 -3.04 -6.90
N CYS A 252 -7.08 -2.90 -5.58
CA CYS A 252 -6.53 -1.75 -4.88
C CYS A 252 -5.00 -1.64 -4.98
N LEU A 253 -4.28 -2.77 -4.82
CA LEU A 253 -2.83 -2.83 -5.00
C LEU A 253 -2.41 -2.42 -6.43
N ARG A 254 -3.19 -2.78 -7.46
CA ARG A 254 -2.95 -2.35 -8.83
C ARG A 254 -3.15 -0.86 -9.02
N GLU A 255 -4.20 -0.27 -8.45
CA GLU A 255 -4.44 1.17 -8.52
C GLU A 255 -3.37 1.97 -7.74
N ILE A 256 -2.94 1.50 -6.56
CA ILE A 256 -1.79 2.08 -5.85
C ILE A 256 -0.51 1.97 -6.69
N ASN A 257 -0.26 0.80 -7.29
CA ASN A 257 0.91 0.62 -8.15
C ASN A 257 0.87 1.57 -9.36
N GLY A 258 -0.29 1.76 -9.99
CA GLY A 258 -0.46 2.72 -11.08
C GLY A 258 -0.18 4.15 -10.63
N SER A 259 -0.65 4.54 -9.44
CA SER A 259 -0.32 5.84 -8.82
C SER A 259 1.20 6.00 -8.62
N LEU A 260 1.90 4.98 -8.12
CA LEU A 260 3.36 5.02 -7.96
C LEU A 260 4.09 5.18 -9.28
N ASP A 261 3.63 4.49 -10.34
CA ASP A 261 4.21 4.60 -11.69
C ASP A 261 4.09 6.02 -12.25
N ILE A 262 2.95 6.68 -12.04
CA ILE A 262 2.73 8.08 -12.42
C ILE A 262 3.65 9.02 -11.64
N LEU A 263 3.75 8.84 -10.32
CA LEU A 263 4.64 9.65 -9.48
C LEU A 263 6.10 9.50 -9.90
N PHE A 264 6.52 8.28 -10.21
CA PHE A 264 7.86 8.01 -10.72
C PHE A 264 8.10 8.78 -12.02
N LEU A 265 7.23 8.65 -13.02
CA LEU A 265 7.36 9.37 -14.29
C LEU A 265 7.45 10.89 -14.12
N ASN A 266 6.57 11.47 -13.30
CA ASN A 266 6.56 12.92 -13.03
C ASN A 266 7.85 13.40 -12.36
N THR A 267 8.46 12.57 -11.52
CA THR A 267 9.75 12.84 -10.87
C THR A 267 10.88 12.99 -11.90
N TYR A 268 10.84 12.29 -13.04
CA TYR A 268 11.88 12.38 -14.07
C TYR A 268 11.57 13.38 -15.19
N SER A 269 10.29 13.72 -15.42
CA SER A 269 9.89 14.58 -16.54
C SER A 269 9.82 16.07 -16.21
N GLU A 270 9.53 16.46 -14.97
CA GLU A 270 9.26 17.86 -14.63
C GLU A 270 10.51 18.62 -14.15
N GLY A 271 10.82 19.73 -14.83
CA GLY A 271 11.72 20.74 -14.32
C GLY A 271 11.18 21.31 -13.00
N ARG A 272 11.97 21.20 -11.93
CA ARG A 272 11.69 21.69 -10.57
C ARG A 272 10.49 21.00 -9.88
N ILE A 273 10.67 19.73 -9.52
CA ILE A 273 9.74 18.89 -8.75
C ILE A 273 9.36 19.56 -7.41
N ASP A 274 8.08 19.65 -7.08
CA ASP A 274 7.65 20.01 -5.73
C ASP A 274 7.85 18.81 -4.78
N THR A 275 8.96 18.81 -4.04
CA THR A 275 9.33 17.71 -3.14
C THR A 275 8.37 17.55 -1.97
N GLU A 276 7.76 18.65 -1.48
CA GLU A 276 6.80 18.57 -0.37
C GLU A 276 5.52 17.88 -0.82
N LYS A 277 5.00 18.27 -1.99
CA LYS A 277 3.81 17.65 -2.59
C LYS A 277 4.04 16.17 -2.92
N LEU A 278 5.23 15.83 -3.42
CA LEU A 278 5.59 14.45 -3.73
C LEU A 278 5.71 13.58 -2.46
N GLU A 279 6.32 14.11 -1.40
CA GLU A 279 6.41 13.43 -0.10
C GLU A 279 5.02 13.19 0.51
N GLU A 280 4.12 14.18 0.45
CA GLU A 280 2.72 14.04 0.89
C GLU A 280 2.01 12.90 0.16
N LYS A 281 2.12 12.84 -1.18
CA LYS A 281 1.51 11.78 -1.99
C LYS A 281 2.07 10.39 -1.69
N ILE A 282 3.39 10.26 -1.53
CA ILE A 282 4.03 9.00 -1.15
C ILE A 282 3.55 8.54 0.23
N ASN A 283 3.46 9.45 1.20
CA ASN A 283 2.98 9.13 2.54
C ASN A 283 1.51 8.68 2.54
N ASN A 284 0.64 9.32 1.75
CA ASN A 284 -0.74 8.88 1.57
C ASN A 284 -0.81 7.46 0.99
N LEU A 285 -0.03 7.15 -0.05
CA LEU A 285 0.01 5.80 -0.63
C LEU A 285 0.56 4.75 0.36
N ARG A 286 1.53 5.12 1.21
CA ARG A 286 2.03 4.25 2.29
C ARG A 286 0.98 3.96 3.35
N PHE A 287 0.18 4.98 3.71
CA PHE A 287 -0.93 4.82 4.63
C PHE A 287 -1.98 3.83 4.07
N LEU A 288 -2.38 3.99 2.80
CA LEU A 288 -3.30 3.07 2.12
C LEU A 288 -2.74 1.65 2.05
N ARG A 289 -1.45 1.50 1.74
CA ARG A 289 -0.74 0.23 1.82
C ARG A 289 -0.83 -0.38 3.22
N GLY A 290 -0.64 0.43 4.27
CA GLY A 290 -0.77 0.00 5.67
C GLY A 290 -2.17 -0.52 6.01
N ILE A 291 -3.21 0.11 5.48
CA ILE A 291 -4.60 -0.37 5.61
C ILE A 291 -4.77 -1.74 4.93
N LEU A 292 -4.30 -1.90 3.69
CA LEU A 292 -4.40 -3.17 2.96
C LEU A 292 -3.65 -4.31 3.68
N GLN A 293 -2.51 -4.01 4.30
CA GLN A 293 -1.77 -5.00 5.08
C GLN A 293 -2.54 -5.46 6.32
N ASN A 294 -3.32 -4.58 6.95
CA ASN A 294 -4.23 -4.99 8.04
C ASN A 294 -5.38 -5.86 7.50
N ALA A 295 -5.95 -5.49 6.36
CA ALA A 295 -7.00 -6.29 5.74
C ALA A 295 -6.50 -7.71 5.38
N LEU A 296 -5.28 -7.81 4.85
CA LEU A 296 -4.62 -9.08 4.58
C LEU A 296 -4.27 -9.86 5.85
N SER A 297 -3.82 -9.19 6.91
CA SER A 297 -3.44 -9.90 8.14
C SER A 297 -4.63 -10.62 8.78
N ILE A 298 -5.86 -10.10 8.63
CA ILE A 298 -7.07 -10.80 9.04
C ILE A 298 -7.22 -12.12 8.28
N ILE A 299 -7.05 -12.10 6.95
CA ILE A 299 -7.14 -13.31 6.11
C ILE A 299 -6.05 -14.32 6.47
N TYR A 300 -4.81 -13.86 6.70
CA TYR A 300 -3.72 -14.75 7.12
C TYR A 300 -3.92 -15.29 8.55
N ASN A 301 -4.40 -14.47 9.49
CA ASN A 301 -4.69 -14.94 10.84
C ASN A 301 -5.79 -16.02 10.84
N GLU A 302 -6.79 -15.91 9.97
CA GLU A 302 -7.79 -16.97 9.78
C GLU A 302 -7.18 -18.31 9.37
N LEU A 303 -6.04 -18.33 8.66
CA LEU A 303 -5.31 -19.57 8.37
C LEU A 303 -4.72 -20.20 9.63
N ASP A 304 -4.21 -19.38 10.55
CA ASP A 304 -3.51 -19.82 11.76
C ASP A 304 -4.48 -20.24 12.87
N TYR A 305 -5.61 -19.55 13.03
CA TYR A 305 -6.59 -19.82 14.09
C TYR A 305 -7.61 -20.91 13.72
N ASN A 306 -7.97 -21.03 12.45
CA ASN A 306 -9.00 -21.99 12.04
C ASN A 306 -8.41 -23.40 12.01
N ARG A 307 -8.73 -24.22 13.03
CA ARG A 307 -8.26 -25.61 13.17
C ARG A 307 -8.81 -26.58 12.09
N ARG A 308 -9.56 -26.09 11.11
CA ARG A 308 -10.13 -26.90 10.02
C ARG A 308 -9.20 -26.89 8.81
N GLN A 309 -8.35 -27.91 8.71
CA GLN A 309 -7.34 -28.11 7.65
C GLN A 309 -7.86 -27.85 6.22
N HIS A 310 -9.10 -28.25 5.94
CA HIS A 310 -9.74 -28.02 4.64
C HIS A 310 -9.84 -26.53 4.28
N TYR A 311 -10.30 -25.68 5.22
CA TYR A 311 -10.45 -24.24 4.98
C TYR A 311 -9.10 -23.56 4.78
N THR A 312 -8.12 -23.90 5.63
CA THR A 312 -6.75 -23.42 5.51
C THR A 312 -6.16 -23.75 4.14
N SER A 313 -6.42 -24.96 3.63
CA SER A 313 -6.00 -25.38 2.29
C SER A 313 -6.66 -24.55 1.18
N VAL A 314 -7.97 -24.28 1.28
CA VAL A 314 -8.71 -23.44 0.31
C VAL A 314 -8.16 -22.03 0.23
N LEU A 315 -8.00 -21.38 1.38
CA LEU A 315 -7.48 -20.03 1.41
C LEU A 315 -6.01 -19.96 0.97
N THR A 316 -5.17 -20.92 1.35
CA THR A 316 -3.76 -20.98 0.92
C THR A 316 -3.67 -21.11 -0.60
N HIS A 317 -4.48 -22.00 -1.19
CA HIS A 317 -4.59 -22.14 -2.64
C HIS A 317 -5.07 -20.86 -3.33
N LEU A 318 -6.06 -20.17 -2.77
CA LEU A 318 -6.52 -18.87 -3.28
C LEU A 318 -5.38 -17.84 -3.28
N ILE A 319 -4.67 -17.69 -2.15
CA ILE A 319 -3.56 -16.73 -2.00
C ILE A 319 -2.47 -17.00 -3.05
N ASP A 320 -2.11 -18.27 -3.25
CA ASP A 320 -1.14 -18.69 -4.27
C ASP A 320 -1.61 -18.36 -5.69
N LYS A 321 -2.85 -18.72 -6.05
CA LYS A 321 -3.43 -18.43 -7.38
C LYS A 321 -3.51 -16.94 -7.70
N PHE A 322 -3.57 -16.11 -6.68
CA PHE A 322 -3.58 -14.67 -6.82
C PHE A 322 -2.18 -14.03 -6.86
N GLU A 323 -1.11 -14.80 -6.62
CA GLU A 323 0.27 -14.33 -6.55
C GLU A 323 0.45 -13.13 -5.62
N LEU A 324 -0.30 -13.13 -4.52
CA LEU A 324 -0.45 -11.96 -3.67
C LEU A 324 0.90 -11.49 -3.09
N ASP A 325 1.75 -12.44 -2.68
CA ASP A 325 3.08 -12.16 -2.14
C ASP A 325 4.00 -11.53 -3.20
N ASN A 326 3.92 -11.96 -4.46
CA ASN A 326 4.69 -11.37 -5.56
C ASN A 326 4.23 -9.94 -5.87
N ILE A 327 2.93 -9.66 -5.80
CA ILE A 327 2.39 -8.30 -6.00
C ILE A 327 2.84 -7.39 -4.85
N LYS A 328 2.73 -7.87 -3.61
CA LYS A 328 3.18 -7.16 -2.41
C LYS A 328 4.67 -6.83 -2.48
N GLY A 329 5.52 -7.80 -2.79
CA GLY A 329 6.97 -7.62 -2.90
C GLY A 329 7.35 -6.57 -3.96
N ARG A 330 6.77 -6.65 -5.16
CA ARG A 330 7.02 -5.65 -6.22
C ARG A 330 6.60 -4.24 -5.82
N MET A 331 5.45 -4.11 -5.16
CA MET A 331 4.97 -2.81 -4.69
C MET A 331 5.90 -2.21 -3.64
N ASN A 332 6.40 -3.01 -2.69
CA ASN A 332 7.34 -2.53 -1.68
C ASN A 332 8.64 -2.04 -2.30
N GLN A 333 9.20 -2.81 -3.24
CA GLN A 333 10.40 -2.40 -3.97
C GLN A 333 10.22 -1.04 -4.65
N LYS A 334 9.04 -0.74 -5.21
CA LYS A 334 8.74 0.59 -5.79
C LYS A 334 8.66 1.70 -4.74
N PHE A 335 8.01 1.44 -3.59
CA PHE A 335 8.00 2.40 -2.49
C PHE A 335 9.42 2.71 -1.99
N ASP A 336 10.28 1.70 -1.92
CA ASP A 336 11.67 1.85 -1.50
C ASP A 336 12.49 2.64 -2.53
N LEU A 337 12.31 2.33 -3.82
CA LEU A 337 12.97 3.05 -4.90
C LEU A 337 12.60 4.53 -4.89
N LEU A 338 11.30 4.86 -4.84
CA LEU A 338 10.82 6.24 -4.79
C LEU A 338 11.36 7.00 -3.58
N TYR A 339 11.43 6.35 -2.42
CA TYR A 339 12.01 6.94 -1.22
C TYR A 339 13.50 7.24 -1.37
N ASN A 340 14.26 6.31 -1.95
CA ASN A 340 15.68 6.51 -2.23
C ASN A 340 15.89 7.67 -3.21
N THR A 341 15.15 7.71 -4.32
CA THR A 341 15.19 8.80 -5.30
C THR A 341 14.84 10.14 -4.65
N MET A 342 13.84 10.18 -3.77
CA MET A 342 13.49 11.39 -3.02
C MET A 342 14.63 11.87 -2.12
N ASN A 343 15.28 10.96 -1.38
CA ASN A 343 16.42 11.31 -0.54
C ASN A 343 17.60 11.85 -1.36
N GLU A 344 17.88 11.24 -2.51
CA GLU A 344 18.92 11.71 -3.44
C GLU A 344 18.61 13.12 -3.95
N ILE A 345 17.35 13.39 -4.35
CA ILE A 345 16.90 14.72 -4.77
C ILE A 345 17.06 15.73 -3.64
N HIS A 346 16.70 15.37 -2.41
CA HIS A 346 16.87 16.23 -1.24
C HIS A 346 18.34 16.55 -0.96
N GLN A 347 19.21 15.54 -0.98
CA GLN A 347 20.65 15.73 -0.77
C GLN A 347 21.26 16.63 -1.84
N LYS A 348 20.91 16.40 -3.11
CA LYS A 348 21.38 17.23 -4.22
C LYS A 348 20.98 18.70 -4.08
N ARG A 349 19.74 18.97 -3.65
CA ARG A 349 19.29 20.37 -3.39
C ARG A 349 20.07 21.04 -2.28
N VAL A 350 20.32 20.32 -1.18
CA VAL A 350 21.12 20.85 -0.06
C VAL A 350 22.53 21.20 -0.54
N GLN A 351 23.12 20.35 -1.39
CA GLN A 351 24.44 20.61 -1.98
C GLN A 351 24.42 21.82 -2.94
N GLU A 352 23.44 21.91 -3.84
CA GLU A 352 23.29 23.05 -4.76
C GLU A 352 23.14 24.38 -4.00
N ASP A 353 22.32 24.40 -2.94
CA ASP A 353 22.14 25.56 -2.07
C ASP A 353 23.45 25.94 -1.33
N GLN A 354 24.25 24.95 -0.91
CA GLN A 354 25.57 25.17 -0.31
C GLN A 354 26.56 25.76 -1.33
N GLU A 355 26.63 25.22 -2.55
CA GLU A 355 27.51 25.73 -3.60
C GLU A 355 27.14 27.16 -4.04
N GLU A 356 25.84 27.47 -4.16
CA GLU A 356 25.39 28.85 -4.40
C GLU A 356 25.82 29.80 -3.27
N THR A 357 25.74 29.31 -2.02
CA THR A 357 26.15 30.08 -0.84
C THR A 357 27.66 30.31 -0.82
N GLU A 358 28.47 29.29 -1.12
CA GLU A 358 29.93 29.41 -1.22
C GLU A 358 30.34 30.37 -2.33
N LYS A 359 29.71 30.30 -3.51
CA LYS A 359 29.93 31.27 -4.59
C LYS A 359 29.61 32.70 -4.14
N ALA A 360 28.49 32.90 -3.45
CA ALA A 360 28.11 34.19 -2.91
C ALA A 360 29.12 34.70 -1.87
N LEU A 361 29.60 33.83 -0.98
CA LEU A 361 30.63 34.16 0.02
C LEU A 361 31.98 34.46 -0.62
N ASN A 362 32.39 33.73 -1.67
CA ASN A 362 33.63 33.99 -2.40
C ASN A 362 33.59 35.33 -3.13
N ILE A 363 32.45 35.68 -3.76
CA ILE A 363 32.25 37.01 -4.34
C ILE A 363 32.31 38.09 -3.24
N LEU A 364 31.70 37.85 -2.09
CA LEU A 364 31.75 38.76 -0.95
C LEU A 364 33.18 38.95 -0.44
N ASN A 365 33.94 37.87 -0.26
CA ASN A 365 35.33 37.90 0.18
C ASN A 365 36.24 38.60 -0.82
N PHE A 366 35.99 38.41 -2.13
CA PHE A 366 36.67 39.15 -3.19
C PHE A 366 36.38 40.66 -3.10
N LEU A 367 35.13 41.05 -2.87
CA LEU A 367 34.74 42.47 -2.68
C LEU A 367 35.27 43.07 -1.37
N LEU A 368 35.36 42.27 -0.30
CA LEU A 368 35.87 42.67 1.02
C LEU A 368 37.40 42.65 1.12
N GLY A 369 38.10 42.10 0.12
CA GLY A 369 39.55 42.19 -0.06
C GLY A 369 40.02 43.60 -0.44
N ALA A 370 39.58 44.61 0.32
CA ALA A 370 39.75 46.04 0.10
C ALA A 370 41.21 46.54 0.08
N GLY A 371 42.20 45.67 0.32
CA GLY A 371 43.62 46.00 0.17
C GLY A 371 43.97 46.51 -1.24
N ILE A 372 43.38 45.92 -2.28
CA ILE A 372 43.68 46.28 -3.68
C ILE A 372 43.26 47.72 -4.02
N LEU A 373 42.14 48.19 -3.46
CA LEU A 373 41.65 49.55 -3.67
C LEU A 373 42.45 50.59 -2.87
N ALA A 374 42.89 50.24 -1.66
CA ALA A 374 43.79 51.07 -0.87
C ALA A 374 45.16 51.23 -1.56
N ASP A 375 45.72 50.13 -2.07
CA ASP A 375 46.99 50.12 -2.80
C ASP A 375 46.92 50.95 -4.10
N LEU A 376 45.79 50.92 -4.81
CA LEU A 376 45.54 51.73 -6.01
C LEU A 376 45.45 53.22 -5.72
N VAL A 377 44.87 53.61 -4.59
CA VAL A 377 44.83 55.01 -4.13
C VAL A 377 46.22 55.49 -3.77
N GLU A 378 47.01 54.66 -3.09
CA GLU A 378 48.39 54.98 -2.76
C GLU A 378 49.26 55.15 -4.02
N LEU A 379 49.08 54.27 -5.02
CA LEU A 379 49.71 54.38 -6.34
C LEU A 379 49.29 55.66 -7.08
N ALA A 380 48.00 56.04 -7.03
CA ALA A 380 47.50 57.25 -7.68
C ALA A 380 48.03 58.53 -7.00
N MET A 381 48.11 58.52 -5.67
CA MET A 381 48.72 59.60 -4.87
C MET A 381 50.19 59.82 -5.26
N ILE A 382 50.95 58.71 -5.40
CA ILE A 382 52.35 58.74 -5.84
C ILE A 382 52.46 59.27 -7.28
N ALA A 383 51.64 58.77 -8.21
CA ALA A 383 51.69 59.14 -9.63
C ALA A 383 51.34 60.61 -9.89
N LEU A 384 50.45 61.19 -9.07
CA LEU A 384 50.02 62.58 -9.17
C LEU A 384 50.87 63.54 -8.33
N SER A 385 51.88 63.03 -7.61
CA SER A 385 52.73 63.82 -6.69
C SER A 385 51.92 64.59 -5.63
N LEU A 386 50.80 64.02 -5.19
CA LEU A 386 49.89 64.65 -4.23
C LEU A 386 50.36 64.39 -2.81
N ASN A 387 50.42 65.46 -2.00
CA ASN A 387 50.64 65.33 -0.56
C ASN A 387 49.32 65.08 0.16
N ALA A 388 49.38 64.43 1.32
CA ALA A 388 48.18 64.06 2.09
C ALA A 388 47.32 65.28 2.52
N GLU A 389 47.89 66.47 2.57
CA GLU A 389 47.20 67.72 2.93
C GLU A 389 46.59 68.45 1.71
N ASP A 390 46.89 68.02 0.49
CA ASP A 390 46.36 68.67 -0.72
C ASP A 390 44.85 68.45 -0.83
N PHE A 391 44.11 69.51 -1.18
CA PHE A 391 42.66 69.44 -1.36
C PHE A 391 42.24 68.34 -2.38
N GLN A 392 43.06 68.13 -3.41
CA GLN A 392 42.83 67.10 -4.44
C GLN A 392 43.01 65.68 -3.88
N ALA A 393 43.96 65.46 -2.97
CA ALA A 393 44.15 64.20 -2.27
C ALA A 393 42.98 63.90 -1.31
N ILE A 394 42.55 64.91 -0.55
CA ILE A 394 41.42 64.80 0.37
C ILE A 394 40.13 64.46 -0.41
N LEU A 395 39.91 65.11 -1.55
CA LEU A 395 38.76 64.83 -2.42
C LEU A 395 38.81 63.41 -2.98
N LEU A 396 39.97 62.97 -3.48
CA LEU A 396 40.16 61.62 -4.02
C LEU A 396 39.90 60.54 -2.97
N ASN A 397 40.48 60.70 -1.77
CA ASN A 397 40.27 59.81 -0.63
C ASN A 397 38.81 59.77 -0.18
N SER A 398 38.13 60.92 -0.16
CA SER A 398 36.72 61.01 0.22
C SER A 398 35.81 60.30 -0.79
N VAL A 399 36.04 60.47 -2.09
CA VAL A 399 35.26 59.79 -3.14
C VAL A 399 35.47 58.28 -3.08
N VAL A 400 36.72 57.83 -2.91
CA VAL A 400 37.01 56.40 -2.80
C VAL A 400 36.43 55.81 -1.52
N ALA A 401 36.51 56.52 -0.39
CA ALA A 401 35.90 56.10 0.87
C ALA A 401 34.37 55.97 0.75
N ILE A 402 33.70 56.84 0.00
CA ILE A 402 32.26 56.77 -0.27
C ILE A 402 31.94 55.56 -1.16
N ILE A 403 32.72 55.30 -2.20
CA ILE A 403 32.54 54.15 -3.11
C ILE A 403 32.72 52.84 -2.32
N ILE A 404 33.80 52.72 -1.55
CA ILE A 404 34.07 51.56 -0.71
C ILE A 404 32.95 51.36 0.31
N SER A 405 32.55 52.42 1.02
CA SER A 405 31.47 52.35 2.00
C SER A 405 30.14 51.93 1.36
N SER A 406 29.84 52.40 0.15
CA SER A 406 28.64 52.03 -0.60
C SER A 406 28.65 50.55 -1.02
N ILE A 407 29.78 50.05 -1.52
CA ILE A 407 29.97 48.63 -1.86
C ILE A 407 29.86 47.77 -0.60
N LEU A 408 30.47 48.20 0.52
CA LEU A 408 30.42 47.50 1.81
C LEU A 408 28.99 47.40 2.34
N ILE A 409 28.22 48.49 2.28
CA ILE A 409 26.81 48.50 2.69
C ILE A 409 25.98 47.56 1.81
N MET A 410 26.16 47.60 0.49
CA MET A 410 25.48 46.70 -0.45
C MET A 410 25.83 45.23 -0.20
N ALA A 411 27.10 44.94 0.05
CA ALA A 411 27.62 43.62 0.40
C ALA A 411 27.05 43.11 1.73
N VAL A 412 26.97 43.96 2.76
CA VAL A 412 26.36 43.64 4.06
C VAL A 412 24.86 43.41 3.92
N ILE A 413 24.14 44.24 3.15
CA ILE A 413 22.72 44.05 2.86
C ILE A 413 22.50 42.73 2.12
N TYR A 414 23.32 42.43 1.11
CA TYR A 414 23.26 41.16 0.37
C TYR A 414 23.57 39.97 1.29
N TYR A 415 24.60 40.05 2.12
CA TYR A 415 24.93 39.02 3.12
C TYR A 415 23.79 38.82 4.13
N MET A 416 23.20 39.92 4.63
CA MET A 416 22.02 39.86 5.50
C MET A 416 20.83 39.22 4.79
N PHE A 417 20.60 39.55 3.52
CA PHE A 417 19.53 38.99 2.70
C PHE A 417 19.72 37.49 2.44
N VAL A 418 20.92 37.06 2.06
CA VAL A 418 21.29 35.64 1.89
C VAL A 418 21.15 34.90 3.21
N LYS A 419 21.68 35.44 4.32
CA LYS A 419 21.54 34.83 5.66
C LYS A 419 20.08 34.75 6.13
N PHE A 420 19.25 35.73 5.77
CA PHE A 420 17.81 35.69 6.02
C PHE A 420 17.10 34.61 5.19
N LYS A 421 17.52 34.41 3.94
CA LYS A 421 17.00 33.35 3.05
C LYS A 421 17.40 31.95 3.56
N VAL A 422 18.63 31.77 4.04
CA VAL A 422 19.15 30.53 4.63
C VAL A 422 18.47 30.17 5.96
N LYS A 423 17.97 31.15 6.72
CA LYS A 423 17.23 30.90 7.97
C LYS A 423 15.82 30.33 7.76
N ARG A 424 15.37 30.17 6.51
CA ARG A 424 14.08 29.56 6.12
C ARG A 424 14.17 28.09 5.70
N GLY A 425 15.23 27.36 6.07
CA GLY A 425 15.12 25.90 6.14
C GLY A 425 14.09 25.56 7.21
N ALA A 426 12.92 25.06 6.82
CA ALA A 426 11.87 24.68 7.77
C ALA A 426 12.44 23.66 8.76
N ILE A 427 12.43 24.01 10.05
CA ILE A 427 12.76 23.09 11.13
C ILE A 427 11.73 21.96 11.07
N LYS A 428 12.20 20.74 10.81
CA LYS A 428 11.33 19.57 10.85
C LYS A 428 11.16 19.15 12.31
N ASN A 429 9.93 18.91 12.73
CA ASN A 429 9.64 18.48 14.10
C ASN A 429 9.23 17.01 14.11
N THR A 430 9.86 16.22 14.97
CA THR A 430 9.62 14.79 15.15
C THR A 430 9.25 14.47 16.59
N VAL A 431 8.82 13.23 16.80
CA VAL A 431 8.61 12.63 18.12
C VAL A 431 9.29 11.27 18.16
N ASP A 432 9.88 10.93 19.31
CA ASP A 432 10.50 9.62 19.57
C ASP A 432 9.84 8.97 20.79
N ALA A 433 9.66 7.66 20.76
CA ALA A 433 9.04 6.89 21.82
C ALA A 433 10.04 5.90 22.43
N VAL A 434 10.30 6.04 23.73
CA VAL A 434 10.92 4.98 24.54
C VAL A 434 9.78 4.13 25.08
N ILE A 435 9.60 2.91 24.56
CA ILE A 435 8.46 2.05 24.91
C ILE A 435 8.93 0.92 25.80
N LEU A 436 8.48 0.90 27.05
CA LEU A 436 8.69 -0.21 27.98
C LEU A 436 7.64 -1.30 27.79
N ASN A 437 8.07 -2.56 27.89
CA ASN A 437 7.16 -3.68 28.05
C ASN A 437 6.44 -3.64 29.42
N GLU A 438 5.55 -4.59 29.67
CA GLU A 438 4.78 -4.65 30.91
C GLU A 438 5.65 -4.74 32.17
N GLU A 439 6.69 -5.57 32.10
CA GLU A 439 7.65 -5.84 33.19
C GLU A 439 8.67 -4.71 33.37
N GLY A 440 8.89 -3.89 32.34
CA GLY A 440 9.82 -2.76 32.36
C GLY A 440 11.30 -3.13 32.16
N ASP A 441 11.59 -4.38 31.79
CA ASP A 441 12.94 -4.91 31.57
C ASP A 441 13.37 -4.90 30.09
N LYS A 442 12.46 -4.60 29.17
CA LYS A 442 12.72 -4.52 27.72
C LYS A 442 12.16 -3.25 27.11
N ILE A 443 12.85 -2.74 26.10
CA ILE A 443 12.34 -1.67 25.25
C ILE A 443 12.10 -2.13 23.82
N VAL A 444 11.16 -1.46 23.15
CA VAL A 444 10.91 -1.68 21.72
C VAL A 444 11.83 -0.79 20.90
N LEU A 445 12.63 -1.40 20.04
CA LEU A 445 13.45 -0.70 19.05
C LEU A 445 13.12 -1.16 17.63
N VAL A 446 13.30 -0.27 16.66
CA VAL A 446 13.14 -0.56 15.23
C VAL A 446 14.50 -0.52 14.54
N LYS A 447 14.76 -1.45 13.63
CA LYS A 447 16.03 -1.49 12.90
C LYS A 447 15.94 -0.71 11.59
N ARG A 448 16.83 0.27 11.41
CA ARG A 448 16.80 1.18 10.26
C ARG A 448 17.22 0.48 8.96
N ARG A 449 16.40 0.63 7.91
CA ARG A 449 16.65 0.04 6.58
C ARG A 449 17.48 0.90 5.64
N PHE A 450 17.45 2.22 5.82
CA PHE A 450 18.06 3.17 4.88
C PHE A 450 19.06 4.09 5.57
N PRO A 451 20.09 4.57 4.86
CA PRO A 451 20.95 5.65 5.32
C PRO A 451 20.13 6.92 5.67
N PRO A 452 20.58 7.73 6.63
CA PRO A 452 21.73 7.51 7.52
C PRO A 452 21.47 6.40 8.55
N PHE A 453 22.53 5.83 9.11
CA PHE A 453 22.47 4.77 10.15
C PHE A 453 21.75 3.49 9.70
N GLN A 454 21.97 3.06 8.45
CA GLN A 454 21.47 1.78 7.99
C GLN A 454 21.96 0.65 8.92
N ASN A 455 21.07 -0.32 9.20
CA ASN A 455 21.27 -1.45 10.12
C ASN A 455 21.47 -1.09 11.61
N HIS A 456 21.36 0.18 12.01
CA HIS A 456 21.34 0.59 13.42
C HIS A 456 19.92 0.48 14.00
N TYR A 457 19.82 0.31 15.31
CA TYR A 457 18.55 0.39 16.03
C TYR A 457 18.15 1.85 16.28
N ALA A 458 16.86 2.11 16.29
CA ALA A 458 16.27 3.42 16.52
C ALA A 458 15.04 3.29 17.44
N LEU A 459 14.72 4.37 18.15
CA LEU A 459 13.46 4.51 18.85
C LEU A 459 12.35 4.64 17.80
N PRO A 460 11.18 4.02 18.02
CA PRO A 460 10.01 4.27 17.21
C PRO A 460 9.67 5.76 17.21
N GLY A 461 9.44 6.35 16.04
CA GLY A 461 9.31 7.80 15.94
C GLY A 461 9.27 8.34 14.51
N GLY A 462 8.74 9.56 14.38
CA GLY A 462 8.51 10.15 13.07
C GLY A 462 8.06 11.59 13.12
N TYR A 463 7.70 12.14 11.96
CA TYR A 463 7.35 13.55 11.80
C TYR A 463 5.96 13.85 12.34
N ILE A 464 5.79 15.05 12.90
CA ILE A 464 4.49 15.54 13.34
C ILE A 464 3.68 15.99 12.10
N GLN A 465 2.44 15.56 11.99
CA GLN A 465 1.55 15.99 10.90
C GLN A 465 0.95 17.38 11.16
N LYS A 466 0.45 18.03 10.09
CA LYS A 466 -0.19 19.36 10.21
C LYS A 466 -1.40 19.28 11.17
N LYS A 467 -1.43 20.17 12.16
CA LYS A 467 -2.48 20.26 13.20
C LYS A 467 -2.55 19.06 14.17
N GLU A 468 -1.51 18.23 14.21
CA GLU A 468 -1.39 17.12 15.17
C GLU A 468 -0.72 17.61 16.47
N SER A 469 -1.13 17.07 17.63
CA SER A 469 -0.42 17.30 18.89
C SER A 469 0.74 16.30 19.03
N LEU A 470 1.79 16.67 19.76
CA LEU A 470 2.95 15.80 20.01
C LEU A 470 2.54 14.42 20.58
N GLU A 471 1.55 14.40 21.47
CA GLU A 471 1.05 13.17 22.08
C GLU A 471 0.27 12.28 21.11
N HIS A 472 -0.45 12.88 20.15
CA HIS A 472 -1.12 12.11 19.10
C HIS A 472 -0.09 11.58 18.10
N ALA A 473 0.88 12.40 17.71
CA ALA A 473 1.96 12.01 16.81
C ALA A 473 2.71 10.80 17.36
N VAL A 474 3.13 10.81 18.62
CA VAL A 474 3.92 9.70 19.17
C VAL A 474 3.10 8.41 19.23
N LYS A 475 1.81 8.47 19.60
CA LYS A 475 0.94 7.28 19.60
C LYS A 475 0.72 6.73 18.19
N ARG A 476 0.54 7.62 17.21
CA ARG A 476 0.36 7.27 15.80
C ARG A 476 1.62 6.59 15.24
N GLU A 477 2.78 7.22 15.39
CA GLU A 477 4.07 6.68 14.91
C GLU A 477 4.35 5.31 15.53
N VAL A 478 4.16 5.17 16.85
CA VAL A 478 4.30 3.88 17.53
C VAL A 478 3.36 2.83 16.95
N LYS A 479 2.09 3.17 16.72
CA LYS A 479 1.11 2.25 16.15
C LYS A 479 1.47 1.86 14.71
N GLU A 480 1.97 2.79 13.90
CA GLU A 480 2.35 2.55 12.51
C GLU A 480 3.58 1.63 12.39
N GLU A 481 4.61 1.86 13.21
CA GLU A 481 5.89 1.16 13.11
C GLU A 481 5.90 -0.18 13.87
N THR A 482 5.19 -0.28 14.99
CA THR A 482 5.27 -1.44 15.90
C THR A 482 3.94 -2.19 16.06
N ASN A 483 2.82 -1.61 15.60
CA ASN A 483 1.46 -2.07 15.83
C ASN A 483 1.01 -2.05 17.31
N LEU A 484 1.81 -1.48 18.21
CA LEU A 484 1.51 -1.39 19.64
C LEU A 484 0.60 -0.21 19.96
N ASP A 485 -0.30 -0.41 20.92
CA ASP A 485 -1.02 0.67 21.59
C ASP A 485 -0.30 1.02 22.89
N VAL A 486 0.07 2.29 23.03
CA VAL A 486 0.84 2.77 24.19
C VAL A 486 0.12 3.86 24.97
N SER A 487 0.45 3.92 26.25
CA SER A 487 0.15 5.02 27.15
C SER A 487 1.42 5.85 27.37
N ILE A 488 1.29 7.17 27.34
CA ILE A 488 2.42 8.08 27.60
C ILE A 488 2.56 8.20 29.13
N ILE A 489 3.74 7.85 29.65
CA ILE A 489 4.07 8.02 31.07
C ILE A 489 4.53 9.45 31.33
N LYS A 490 5.54 9.91 30.59
CA LYS A 490 6.11 11.26 30.74
C LYS A 490 6.79 11.72 29.45
N LYS A 491 6.94 13.04 29.28
CA LYS A 491 7.89 13.61 28.33
C LYS A 491 9.30 13.45 28.90
N ILE A 492 10.23 12.92 28.11
CA ILE A 492 11.65 12.78 28.49
C ILE A 492 12.35 14.12 28.28
N GLY A 493 12.28 14.64 27.05
CA GLY A 493 13.05 15.82 26.68
C GLY A 493 12.65 16.41 25.33
N TYR A 494 13.34 17.47 24.96
CA TYR A 494 13.29 18.09 23.64
C TYR A 494 14.72 18.22 23.12
N TYR A 495 14.98 17.66 21.94
CA TYR A 495 16.31 17.47 21.38
C TYR A 495 16.41 18.28 20.10
N ASP A 496 17.25 19.32 20.10
CA ASP A 496 17.39 20.29 19.03
C ASP A 496 18.85 20.55 18.62
N ASP A 497 19.76 19.63 18.94
CA ASP A 497 21.15 19.72 18.49
C ASP A 497 21.19 19.84 16.95
N PRO A 498 21.85 20.86 16.38
CA PRO A 498 21.90 21.07 14.93
C PRO A 498 22.46 19.89 14.12
N ASN A 499 23.23 19.00 14.74
CA ASN A 499 23.88 17.84 14.14
C ASN A 499 23.23 16.50 14.50
N ARG A 500 22.12 16.49 15.26
CA ARG A 500 21.46 15.23 15.67
C ARG A 500 21.01 14.37 14.50
N ASP A 501 20.65 14.99 13.39
CA ASP A 501 20.25 14.32 12.16
C ASP A 501 21.09 14.82 10.98
N PRO A 502 21.88 13.96 10.31
CA PRO A 502 22.69 14.37 9.17
C PRO A 502 21.86 14.76 7.93
N ARG A 503 20.53 14.58 7.96
CA ARG A 503 19.61 15.01 6.90
C ARG A 503 19.20 16.47 7.00
N GLY A 504 19.52 17.16 8.10
CA GLY A 504 19.23 18.58 8.29
C GLY A 504 18.69 18.92 9.69
N LYS A 505 18.12 20.12 9.84
CA LYS A 505 17.60 20.61 11.12
C LYS A 505 16.30 19.89 11.51
N VAL A 506 16.42 18.91 12.40
CA VAL A 506 15.31 18.16 12.98
C VAL A 506 15.29 18.40 14.47
N HIS A 507 14.14 18.76 15.03
CA HIS A 507 13.94 18.81 16.48
C HIS A 507 13.00 17.67 16.89
N SER A 508 13.35 16.91 17.92
CA SER A 508 12.50 15.82 18.41
C SER A 508 12.01 16.03 19.83
N THR A 509 10.76 15.69 20.10
CA THR A 509 10.27 15.53 21.46
C THR A 509 10.17 14.05 21.81
N ALA A 510 10.96 13.59 22.78
CA ALA A 510 10.92 12.20 23.20
C ALA A 510 9.95 11.97 24.37
N TYR A 511 9.24 10.84 24.33
CA TYR A 511 8.29 10.41 25.36
C TYR A 511 8.62 9.01 25.88
N LEU A 512 8.50 8.84 27.18
CA LEU A 512 8.48 7.53 27.82
C LEU A 512 7.06 6.98 27.77
N CYS A 513 6.90 5.79 27.22
CA CYS A 513 5.65 5.13 26.97
C CYS A 513 5.63 3.72 27.59
N LYS A 514 4.45 3.24 27.96
CA LYS A 514 4.21 1.85 28.38
C LYS A 514 3.15 1.22 27.49
N ILE A 515 3.38 -0.03 27.08
CA ILE A 515 2.40 -0.84 26.34
C ILE A 515 1.11 -0.94 27.18
N LYS A 516 -0.05 -0.79 26.53
CA LYS A 516 -1.35 -1.01 27.17
C LYS A 516 -1.69 -2.50 27.18
N ASP A 517 -2.27 -2.98 28.28
CA ASP A 517 -2.71 -4.37 28.46
C ASP A 517 -3.57 -4.85 27.27
N GLY A 518 -3.20 -6.01 26.70
CA GLY A 518 -3.89 -6.66 25.58
C GLY A 518 -3.06 -7.77 24.94
N ASP A 519 -3.67 -8.58 24.07
CA ASP A 519 -2.96 -9.60 23.28
C ASP A 519 -2.23 -8.90 22.11
N TYR A 520 -0.99 -8.44 22.33
CA TYR A 520 -0.19 -7.75 21.32
C TYR A 520 0.82 -8.69 20.66
N GLN A 521 0.75 -8.79 19.33
CA GLN A 521 1.82 -9.35 18.52
C GLN A 521 2.61 -8.19 17.90
N LEU A 522 3.91 -8.12 18.20
CA LEU A 522 4.86 -7.31 17.42
C LEU A 522 4.78 -7.78 15.95
N LYS A 523 4.12 -7.00 15.09
CA LYS A 523 4.11 -7.26 13.64
C LYS A 523 4.86 -6.14 12.93
N GLY A 524 6.08 -6.45 12.48
CA GLY A 524 6.79 -5.63 11.50
C GLY A 524 6.04 -5.65 10.18
N LYS A 525 5.39 -4.55 9.83
CA LYS A 525 4.77 -4.37 8.52
C LYS A 525 5.86 -4.09 7.47
N THR A 526 6.16 -5.14 6.71
CA THR A 526 6.48 -5.03 5.28
C THR A 526 7.84 -4.43 4.93
N ASP A 527 8.76 -5.31 4.53
CA ASP A 527 10.12 -5.06 4.05
C ASP A 527 11.03 -4.18 4.94
N ALA A 528 10.58 -3.76 6.12
CA ALA A 528 11.41 -3.25 7.20
C ALA A 528 11.31 -4.19 8.42
N LEU A 529 12.39 -4.96 8.59
CA LEU A 529 13.07 -5.33 9.84
C LEU A 529 12.25 -5.18 11.14
N SER A 530 12.12 -6.30 11.85
CA SER A 530 11.41 -6.48 13.12
C SER A 530 11.57 -5.33 14.11
N ALA A 531 10.45 -4.74 14.55
CA ALA A 531 10.41 -4.13 15.86
C ALA A 531 10.70 -5.25 16.88
N GLU A 532 11.73 -5.05 17.70
CA GLU A 532 12.25 -6.06 18.62
C GLU A 532 12.17 -5.57 20.05
N PHE A 533 11.82 -6.47 20.97
CA PHE A 533 12.04 -6.25 22.39
C PHE A 533 13.51 -6.49 22.70
N ILE A 534 14.22 -5.41 23.00
CA ILE A 534 15.63 -5.46 23.41
C ILE A 534 15.71 -5.31 24.92
N PRO A 535 16.36 -6.24 25.65
CA PRO A 535 16.64 -6.09 27.07
C PRO A 535 17.37 -4.78 27.36
N THR A 536 16.99 -4.10 28.44
CA THR A 536 17.62 -2.83 28.84
C THR A 536 19.13 -2.99 29.07
N GLU A 537 19.56 -4.14 29.57
CA GLU A 537 20.98 -4.50 29.79
C GLU A 537 21.81 -4.62 28.49
N GLU A 538 21.15 -4.79 27.33
CA GLU A 538 21.83 -4.90 26.03
C GLU A 538 22.00 -3.55 25.33
N LEU A 539 21.33 -2.50 25.81
CA LEU A 539 21.28 -1.18 25.14
C LEU A 539 22.64 -0.48 25.01
N GLU A 540 23.57 -0.76 25.92
CA GLU A 540 24.94 -0.26 25.84
C GLU A 540 25.71 -0.84 24.66
N LYS A 541 25.41 -2.08 24.27
CA LYS A 541 26.21 -2.87 23.31
C LYS A 541 25.69 -2.78 21.87
N ILE A 542 24.50 -2.21 21.67
CA ILE A 542 23.88 -2.11 20.34
C ILE A 542 24.20 -0.77 19.64
N PRO A 543 24.35 -0.78 18.30
CA PRO A 543 24.50 0.44 17.54
C PRO A 543 23.15 1.17 17.46
N LEU A 544 23.06 2.36 18.06
CA LEU A 544 21.88 3.23 18.02
C LEU A 544 22.07 4.33 16.98
N ALA A 545 20.98 4.68 16.29
CA ALA A 545 20.96 5.75 15.32
C ALA A 545 20.80 7.13 16.00
N PHE A 546 21.29 8.17 15.33
CA PHE A 546 21.14 9.56 15.76
C PHE A 546 21.63 9.79 17.21
N ASP A 547 20.94 10.64 17.95
CA ASP A 547 21.14 10.94 19.37
C ASP A 547 20.31 10.05 20.31
N HIS A 548 19.79 8.91 19.83
CA HIS A 548 18.89 8.06 20.61
C HIS A 548 19.54 7.47 21.86
N ARG A 549 20.88 7.36 21.86
CA ARG A 549 21.63 6.97 23.06
C ARG A 549 21.46 8.01 24.18
N GLU A 550 21.49 9.29 23.86
CA GLU A 550 21.27 10.38 24.83
C GLU A 550 19.83 10.38 25.34
N ILE A 551 18.84 10.14 24.45
CA ILE A 551 17.43 9.99 24.84
C ILE A 551 17.26 8.85 25.86
N LEU A 552 17.95 7.72 25.66
CA LEU A 552 17.90 6.57 26.57
C LEU A 552 18.63 6.84 27.91
N LYS A 553 19.72 7.60 27.90
CA LYS A 553 20.38 8.08 29.14
C LYS A 553 19.45 9.00 29.94
N ASP A 554 18.76 9.92 29.27
CA ASP A 554 17.78 10.82 29.90
C ASP A 554 16.52 10.10 30.40
N ALA A 555 16.20 8.95 29.80
CA ALA A 555 15.15 8.05 30.27
C ALA A 555 15.59 7.16 31.46
N ASP A 556 16.84 7.29 31.92
CA ASP A 556 17.47 6.46 32.96
C ASP A 556 17.52 4.96 32.62
N LEU A 557 17.69 4.62 31.33
CA LEU A 557 17.79 3.23 30.83
C LEU A 557 19.20 2.81 30.43
N ILE A 558 20.14 3.75 30.35
CA ILE A 558 21.57 3.55 30.10
C ILE A 558 22.32 4.36 31.16
N GLU A 559 23.47 3.87 31.64
CA GLU A 559 24.28 4.64 32.59
C GLU A 559 24.68 6.00 31.99
N LYS A 560 24.54 7.05 32.80
CA LYS A 560 25.05 8.38 32.45
C LYS A 560 26.55 8.33 32.56
N ASP A 561 27.25 8.84 31.55
CA ASP A 561 28.71 8.91 31.57
C ASP A 561 29.14 9.57 32.89
N SER A 562 30.04 8.90 33.60
CA SER A 562 30.50 9.40 34.89
C SER A 562 31.15 10.77 34.67
N ILE A 563 30.79 11.76 35.49
CA ILE A 563 31.37 13.13 35.43
C ILE A 563 32.91 13.12 35.62
N PHE A 564 33.52 11.97 35.91
CA PHE A 564 34.96 11.79 36.08
C PHE A 564 35.71 11.39 34.79
N ASP A 565 35.05 11.08 33.68
CA ASP A 565 35.74 10.67 32.44
C ASP A 565 35.96 11.82 31.42
N ILE A 566 35.72 13.08 31.81
CA ILE A 566 35.95 14.28 30.97
C ILE A 566 36.91 15.29 31.66
N PHE A 567 37.90 14.81 32.42
CA PHE A 567 39.05 15.63 32.84
C PHE A 567 40.39 14.94 32.62
#